data_AF-D2XMT2-F1
#
_entry.id   AF-D2XMT2-F1
#
_cell.length_a   1.000
_cell.length_b   1.000
_cell.length_c   1.000
_cell.angle_alpha   90.00
_cell.angle_beta   90.00
_cell.angle_gamma   90.00
#
_symmetry.space_group_name_H-M   'P 1'
#
loop_
_entity.id
_entity.type
_entity.pdbx_description
1 polymer ?
#
loop_
_entity_poly.entity_id
_entity_poly.type
_entity_poly.pdbx_seq_one_letter_code
_entity_poly.pdbx_strand_id
1 'polypeptide(L)'
;THVYTMYNNQWKKHNKAEKRTYRTRCRSEYNKGSNLCRLCGKTYARPSTLKTHLRTHSGEKPYRCSTCDKAFSQAANLTAHVRTHSGEKPFKCMICHRSFSQSSSVTTHMRTHSGERPYKCALCKKAFADSSTLTKHLRIHSGEKPYQCKLCMLRFSQSGNLNRHMRVHSSL
;
A
#
# COMPACT_ATOMS: atom_id res chain seq x y z
N THR A 1 28.44 18.28 -61.44
CA THR A 1 28.86 19.20 -60.36
C THR A 1 27.71 19.75 -59.50
N HIS A 2 26.45 19.80 -59.98
CA HIS A 2 25.30 20.29 -59.16
C HIS A 2 24.56 19.21 -58.33
N VAL A 3 24.52 17.95 -58.80
CA VAL A 3 23.79 16.87 -58.09
C VAL A 3 24.56 16.38 -56.84
N TYR A 4 25.89 16.40 -56.89
CA TYR A 4 26.76 15.95 -55.80
C TYR A 4 26.79 16.92 -54.60
N THR A 5 26.60 18.23 -54.85
CA THR A 5 26.51 19.25 -53.81
C THR A 5 25.14 19.28 -53.12
N MET A 6 24.06 18.96 -53.85
CA MET A 6 22.72 18.82 -53.27
C MET A 6 22.62 17.60 -52.34
N TYR A 7 23.19 16.45 -52.75
CA TYR A 7 23.21 15.23 -51.94
C TYR A 7 23.99 15.42 -50.62
N ASN A 8 25.15 16.08 -50.67
CA ASN A 8 25.96 16.39 -49.49
C ASN A 8 25.28 17.39 -48.53
N ASN A 9 24.52 18.36 -49.05
CA ASN A 9 23.81 19.33 -48.23
C ASN A 9 22.54 18.74 -47.59
N GLN A 10 21.85 17.82 -48.26
CA GLN A 10 20.75 17.06 -47.67
C GLN A 10 21.25 16.08 -46.60
N TRP A 11 22.36 15.37 -46.84
CA TRP A 11 22.99 14.46 -45.87
C TRP A 11 23.47 15.19 -44.61
N LYS A 12 24.10 16.37 -44.75
CA LYS A 12 24.51 17.22 -43.61
C LYS A 12 23.31 17.79 -42.83
N LYS A 13 22.19 18.12 -43.49
CA LYS A 13 20.95 18.58 -42.84
C LYS A 13 20.21 17.45 -42.11
N HIS A 14 20.12 16.26 -42.71
CA HIS A 14 19.58 15.06 -42.07
C HIS A 14 20.38 14.67 -40.83
N ASN A 15 21.71 14.67 -40.92
CA ASN A 15 22.60 14.34 -39.81
C ASN A 15 22.52 15.39 -38.66
N LYS A 16 22.25 16.67 -38.97
CA LYS A 16 22.02 17.73 -37.95
C LYS A 16 20.64 17.61 -37.28
N ALA A 17 19.61 17.21 -38.03
CA ALA A 17 18.28 16.93 -37.50
C ALA A 17 18.26 15.65 -36.64
N GLU A 18 18.94 14.59 -37.08
CA GLU A 18 19.12 13.33 -36.35
C GLU A 18 19.99 13.50 -35.08
N LYS A 19 21.02 14.35 -35.12
CA LYS A 19 21.79 14.73 -33.91
C LYS A 19 20.97 15.59 -32.95
N ARG A 20 20.02 16.39 -33.44
CA ARG A 20 19.07 17.16 -32.61
C ARG A 20 18.06 16.23 -31.95
N THR A 21 17.48 15.27 -32.70
CA THR A 21 16.51 14.29 -32.17
C THR A 21 17.15 13.28 -31.23
N TYR A 22 18.40 12.85 -31.47
CA TYR A 22 19.17 12.03 -30.52
C TYR A 22 19.49 12.82 -29.22
N ARG A 23 19.90 14.09 -29.31
CA ARG A 23 20.11 14.94 -28.13
C ARG A 23 18.82 15.26 -27.38
N THR A 24 17.66 15.39 -28.05
CA THR A 24 16.37 15.60 -27.35
C THR A 24 15.81 14.31 -26.75
N ARG A 25 16.05 13.16 -27.39
CA ARG A 25 15.66 11.83 -26.90
C ARG A 25 16.50 11.37 -25.70
N CYS A 26 17.82 11.61 -25.71
CA CYS A 26 18.64 11.40 -24.51
C CYS A 26 18.34 12.42 -23.39
N ARG A 27 17.90 13.65 -23.70
CA ARG A 27 17.56 14.66 -22.67
C ARG A 27 16.18 14.43 -22.03
N SER A 28 15.26 13.71 -22.70
CA SER A 28 13.97 13.30 -22.14
C SER A 28 14.03 11.98 -21.36
N GLU A 29 15.01 11.12 -21.62
CA GLU A 29 15.25 9.89 -20.86
C GLU A 29 16.19 10.10 -19.65
N TYR A 30 17.09 11.07 -19.70
CA TYR A 30 18.06 11.35 -18.61
C TYR A 30 17.56 12.35 -17.55
N ASN A 31 16.39 12.97 -17.72
CA ASN A 31 15.77 13.90 -16.75
C ASN A 31 14.38 13.47 -16.24
N LYS A 32 14.01 12.19 -16.35
CA LYS A 32 13.01 11.60 -15.46
C LYS A 32 13.74 11.11 -14.22
N GLY A 33 13.96 12.02 -13.26
CA GLY A 33 14.50 11.68 -11.95
C GLY A 33 13.79 10.45 -11.41
N SER A 34 14.52 9.35 -11.29
CA SER A 34 13.96 8.11 -10.76
C SER A 34 13.52 8.40 -9.34
N ASN A 35 12.22 8.34 -9.06
CA ASN A 35 11.73 8.37 -7.67
C ASN A 35 11.98 6.98 -7.04
N LEU A 36 13.22 6.52 -7.11
CA LEU A 36 13.70 5.26 -6.60
C LEU A 36 14.06 5.43 -5.13
N CYS A 37 13.47 4.60 -4.29
CA CYS A 37 13.92 4.44 -2.92
C CYS A 37 15.22 3.62 -2.91
N ARG A 38 16.34 4.25 -2.54
CA ARG A 38 17.64 3.57 -2.46
C ARG A 38 17.73 2.55 -1.32
N LEU A 39 16.80 2.57 -0.36
CA LEU A 39 16.79 1.67 0.79
C LEU A 39 16.06 0.34 0.50
N CYS A 40 15.10 0.33 -0.43
CA CYS A 40 14.34 -0.89 -0.75
C CYS A 40 14.09 -1.12 -2.25
N GLY A 41 14.69 -0.31 -3.12
CA GLY A 41 14.58 -0.44 -4.58
C GLY A 41 13.22 -0.10 -5.17
N LYS A 42 12.23 0.35 -4.37
CA LYS A 42 10.89 0.69 -4.87
C LYS A 42 10.89 1.98 -5.65
N THR A 43 10.25 1.98 -6.82
CA THR A 43 10.08 3.16 -7.67
C THR A 43 8.69 3.74 -7.53
N TYR A 44 8.61 5.07 -7.42
CA TYR A 44 7.35 5.79 -7.25
C TYR A 44 7.03 6.66 -8.47
N ALA A 45 5.74 6.83 -8.75
CA ALA A 45 5.31 7.68 -9.86
C ALA A 45 5.57 9.18 -9.60
N ARG A 46 5.60 9.61 -8.34
CA ARG A 46 5.75 11.02 -7.94
C ARG A 46 6.82 11.17 -6.84
N PRO A 47 7.60 12.28 -6.85
CA PRO A 47 8.56 12.58 -5.79
C PRO A 47 7.91 12.71 -4.41
N SER A 48 6.71 13.28 -4.34
CA SER A 48 5.95 13.39 -3.08
C SER A 48 5.61 12.04 -2.48
N THR A 49 5.28 11.05 -3.31
CA THR A 49 5.02 9.67 -2.87
C THR A 49 6.30 8.98 -2.40
N LEU A 50 7.44 9.22 -3.07
CA LEU A 50 8.73 8.75 -2.56
C LEU A 50 9.04 9.39 -1.19
N LYS A 51 8.87 10.70 -1.05
CA LYS A 51 9.11 11.42 0.22
C LYS A 51 8.26 10.85 1.35
N THR A 52 6.97 10.61 1.13
CA THR A 52 6.11 9.98 2.15
C THR A 52 6.50 8.53 2.42
N HIS A 53 6.94 7.79 1.40
CA HIS A 53 7.47 6.44 1.58
C HIS A 53 8.77 6.43 2.42
N LEU A 54 9.69 7.37 2.22
CA LEU A 54 10.95 7.41 3.00
C LEU A 54 10.69 7.47 4.51
N ARG A 55 9.54 7.99 4.95
CA ARG A 55 9.10 7.95 6.35
C ARG A 55 8.89 6.55 6.91
N THR A 56 8.65 5.55 6.07
CA THR A 56 8.57 4.14 6.50
C THR A 56 9.94 3.59 6.88
N HIS A 57 11.03 4.19 6.38
CA HIS A 57 12.39 3.84 6.76
C HIS A 57 12.88 4.64 7.96
N SER A 58 12.63 5.96 7.99
CA SER A 58 13.08 6.81 9.10
C SER A 58 12.20 6.70 10.36
N GLY A 59 10.96 6.23 10.22
CA GLY A 59 9.98 6.23 11.30
C GLY A 59 9.34 7.60 11.58
N GLU A 60 9.63 8.63 10.76
CA GLU A 60 9.09 9.98 10.92
C GLU A 60 7.55 9.98 10.87
N LYS A 61 6.94 10.54 11.92
CA LYS A 61 5.49 10.62 12.11
C LYS A 61 5.09 12.05 12.48
N PRO A 62 5.04 12.98 11.51
CA PRO A 62 4.84 14.39 11.81
C PRO A 62 3.40 14.73 12.22
N TYR A 63 2.44 13.84 11.96
CA TYR A 63 1.03 14.09 12.25
C TYR A 63 0.64 13.45 13.58
N ARG A 64 0.56 14.26 14.64
CA ARG A 64 0.22 13.81 16.00
C ARG A 64 -1.29 13.94 16.26
N CYS A 65 -1.85 12.95 16.95
CA CYS A 65 -3.20 13.06 17.49
C CYS A 65 -3.20 13.99 18.71
N SER A 66 -4.19 14.87 18.81
CA SER A 66 -4.34 15.77 19.98
C SER A 66 -5.00 15.08 21.17
N THR A 67 -5.69 13.95 20.94
CA THR A 67 -6.44 13.22 21.98
C THR A 67 -5.65 12.04 22.57
N CYS A 68 -4.59 11.58 21.91
CA CYS A 68 -3.73 10.52 22.44
C CYS A 68 -2.32 10.60 21.86
N ASP A 69 -1.38 9.81 22.40
CA ASP A 69 0.04 9.86 22.01
C ASP A 69 0.36 9.26 20.62
N LYS A 70 -0.66 8.89 19.83
CA LYS A 70 -0.45 8.29 18.51
C LYS A 70 -0.03 9.34 17.48
N ALA A 71 0.97 8.98 16.68
CA ALA A 71 1.45 9.79 15.57
C ALA A 71 1.49 8.98 14.26
N PHE A 72 1.32 9.67 13.13
CA PHE A 72 1.15 9.08 11.80
C PHE A 72 2.12 9.72 10.80
N SER A 73 2.54 8.95 9.81
CA SER A 73 3.42 9.41 8.72
C SER A 73 2.68 10.21 7.65
N GLN A 74 1.34 10.13 7.61
CA GLN A 74 0.46 10.77 6.64
C GLN A 74 -0.76 11.40 7.33
N ALA A 75 -1.18 12.57 6.86
CA ALA A 75 -2.32 13.32 7.38
C ALA A 75 -3.64 12.53 7.28
N ALA A 76 -3.89 11.88 6.13
CA ALA A 76 -5.10 11.09 5.92
C ALA A 76 -5.25 9.95 6.97
N ASN A 77 -4.14 9.37 7.41
CA ASN A 77 -4.15 8.34 8.46
C ASN A 77 -4.50 8.94 9.82
N LEU A 78 -4.02 10.14 10.13
CA LEU A 78 -4.43 10.87 11.34
C LEU A 78 -5.93 11.20 11.28
N THR A 79 -6.43 11.73 10.16
CA THR A 79 -7.87 12.02 9.99
C THR A 79 -8.73 10.78 10.20
N ALA A 80 -8.36 9.65 9.58
CA ALA A 80 -9.06 8.39 9.78
C ALA A 80 -8.98 7.89 11.23
N HIS A 81 -7.87 8.13 11.92
CA HIS A 81 -7.70 7.77 13.33
C HIS A 81 -8.53 8.65 14.26
N VAL A 82 -8.64 9.95 14.03
CA VAL A 82 -9.45 10.85 14.89
C VAL A 82 -10.91 10.39 14.95
N ARG A 83 -11.44 9.79 13.89
CA ARG A 83 -12.78 9.16 13.89
C ARG A 83 -12.96 8.05 14.93
N THR A 84 -11.87 7.44 15.40
CA THR A 84 -11.92 6.46 16.49
C THR A 84 -12.18 7.08 17.85
N HIS A 85 -11.89 8.39 18.02
CA HIS A 85 -12.22 9.14 19.22
C HIS A 85 -13.62 9.72 19.15
N SER A 86 -14.00 10.32 18.01
CA SER A 86 -15.33 10.92 17.84
C SER A 86 -16.45 9.92 17.61
N GLY A 87 -16.13 8.70 17.17
CA GLY A 87 -17.11 7.71 16.74
C GLY A 87 -17.74 8.00 15.37
N GLU A 88 -17.26 9.02 14.65
CA GLU A 88 -17.78 9.40 13.32
C GLU A 88 -17.66 8.26 12.31
N LYS A 89 -18.77 7.94 11.65
CA LYS A 89 -18.88 6.86 10.66
C LYS A 89 -19.54 7.37 9.38
N PRO A 90 -18.83 8.16 8.56
CA PRO A 90 -19.45 8.86 7.42
C PRO A 90 -19.85 7.92 6.28
N PHE A 91 -19.36 6.67 6.26
CA PHE A 91 -19.61 5.74 5.17
C PHE A 91 -20.74 4.77 5.53
N LYS A 92 -21.93 5.00 4.99
CA LYS A 92 -23.12 4.18 5.27
C LYS A 92 -23.33 3.10 4.20
N CYS A 93 -23.64 1.88 4.63
CA CYS A 93 -24.16 0.84 3.75
C CYS A 93 -25.61 1.18 3.37
N MET A 94 -25.91 1.21 2.07
CA MET A 94 -27.27 1.53 1.61
C MET A 94 -28.24 0.34 1.74
N ILE A 95 -27.73 -0.89 1.91
CA ILE A 95 -28.56 -2.11 2.03
C ILE A 95 -28.99 -2.35 3.47
N CYS A 96 -28.06 -2.33 4.43
CA CYS A 96 -28.35 -2.63 5.84
C CYS A 96 -28.17 -1.43 6.79
N HIS A 97 -27.90 -0.24 6.25
CA HIS A 97 -27.74 1.01 7.00
C HIS A 97 -26.60 1.04 8.04
N ARG A 98 -25.79 -0.01 8.10
CA ARG A 98 -24.58 -0.05 8.94
C ARG A 98 -23.58 0.99 8.48
N SER A 99 -23.00 1.72 9.43
CA SER A 99 -22.06 2.80 9.16
C SER A 99 -20.60 2.44 9.52
N PHE A 100 -19.65 2.98 8.76
CA PHE A 100 -18.21 2.70 8.83
C PHE A 100 -17.40 4.00 8.87
N SER A 101 -16.26 3.98 9.55
CA SER A 101 -15.35 5.13 9.65
C SER A 101 -14.42 5.31 8.45
N GLN A 102 -14.32 4.29 7.59
CA GLN A 102 -13.47 4.27 6.40
C GLN A 102 -14.21 3.73 5.17
N SER A 103 -13.92 4.30 4.00
CA SER A 103 -14.53 3.90 2.73
C SER A 103 -14.18 2.45 2.35
N SER A 104 -12.92 2.05 2.50
CA SER A 104 -12.47 0.68 2.25
C SER A 104 -13.25 -0.35 3.06
N SER A 105 -13.64 0.01 4.29
CA SER A 105 -14.40 -0.87 5.17
C SER A 105 -15.83 -1.06 4.68
N VAL A 106 -16.50 -0.01 4.20
CA VAL A 106 -17.83 -0.17 3.59
C VAL A 106 -17.74 -0.94 2.27
N THR A 107 -16.73 -0.68 1.42
CA THR A 107 -16.53 -1.42 0.17
C THR A 107 -16.37 -2.92 0.41
N THR A 108 -15.51 -3.33 1.35
CA THR A 108 -15.36 -4.73 1.72
C THR A 108 -16.62 -5.30 2.35
N HIS A 109 -17.34 -4.52 3.17
CA HIS A 109 -18.62 -4.94 3.72
C HIS A 109 -19.69 -5.16 2.65
N MET A 110 -19.76 -4.36 1.59
CA MET A 110 -20.74 -4.56 0.51
C MET A 110 -20.62 -5.96 -0.12
N ARG A 111 -19.44 -6.58 -0.07
CA ARG A 111 -19.23 -7.96 -0.53
C ARG A 111 -19.98 -9.00 0.30
N THR A 112 -20.41 -8.69 1.53
CA THR A 112 -21.28 -9.58 2.31
C THR A 112 -22.70 -9.60 1.78
N HIS A 113 -23.11 -8.57 1.04
CA HIS A 113 -24.41 -8.53 0.37
C HIS A 113 -24.34 -9.15 -1.03
N SER A 114 -23.28 -8.86 -1.79
CA SER A 114 -23.14 -9.41 -3.15
C SER A 114 -22.63 -10.84 -3.20
N GLY A 115 -22.02 -11.34 -2.13
CA GLY A 115 -21.34 -12.64 -2.11
C GLY A 115 -19.98 -12.65 -2.83
N GLU A 116 -19.48 -11.49 -3.29
CA GLU A 116 -18.21 -11.39 -4.00
C GLU A 116 -17.03 -11.83 -3.12
N ARG A 117 -16.22 -12.77 -3.63
CA ARG A 117 -15.04 -13.31 -2.92
C ARG A 117 -13.81 -13.32 -3.83
N PRO A 118 -13.19 -12.14 -4.07
CA PRO A 118 -12.12 -12.03 -5.06
C PRO A 118 -10.80 -12.68 -4.61
N TYR A 119 -10.60 -12.91 -3.31
CA TYR A 119 -9.35 -13.42 -2.77
C TYR A 119 -9.42 -14.94 -2.60
N LYS A 120 -8.84 -15.69 -3.55
CA LYS A 120 -8.86 -17.16 -3.55
C LYS A 120 -7.56 -17.73 -2.97
N CYS A 121 -7.69 -18.74 -2.11
CA CYS A 121 -6.58 -19.55 -1.65
C CYS A 121 -6.11 -20.48 -2.77
N ALA A 122 -4.84 -20.39 -3.16
CA ALA A 122 -4.29 -21.25 -4.21
C ALA A 122 -4.25 -22.74 -3.81
N LEU A 123 -4.06 -23.01 -2.51
CA LEU A 123 -3.86 -24.34 -1.94
C LEU A 123 -5.14 -25.14 -1.75
N CYS A 124 -6.24 -24.50 -1.30
CA CYS A 124 -7.51 -25.20 -1.03
C CYS A 124 -8.73 -24.60 -1.75
N LYS A 125 -8.52 -23.64 -2.66
CA LYS A 125 -9.55 -22.96 -3.46
C LYS A 125 -10.63 -22.20 -2.68
N LYS A 126 -10.59 -22.19 -1.34
CA LYS A 126 -11.46 -21.35 -0.51
C LYS A 126 -11.28 -19.87 -0.87
N ALA A 127 -12.40 -19.15 -0.99
CA ALA A 127 -12.43 -17.75 -1.39
C ALA A 127 -12.90 -16.85 -0.24
N PHE A 128 -12.35 -15.63 -0.17
CA PHE A 128 -12.57 -14.66 0.91
C PHE A 128 -12.95 -13.30 0.32
N ALA A 129 -13.76 -12.55 1.07
CA ALA A 129 -14.18 -11.19 0.71
C ALA A 129 -13.08 -10.14 0.94
N ASP A 130 -12.04 -10.48 1.72
CA ASP A 130 -10.96 -9.58 2.13
C ASP A 130 -9.60 -10.29 2.08
N SER A 131 -8.57 -9.58 1.61
CA SER A 131 -7.20 -10.10 1.49
C SER A 131 -6.60 -10.42 2.86
N SER A 132 -6.87 -9.60 3.88
CA SER A 132 -6.36 -9.83 5.24
C SER A 132 -6.89 -11.14 5.83
N THR A 133 -8.13 -11.50 5.47
CA THR A 133 -8.74 -12.77 5.86
C THR A 133 -8.10 -13.95 5.15
N LEU A 134 -7.78 -13.82 3.85
CA LEU A 134 -6.98 -14.81 3.11
C LEU A 134 -5.59 -14.98 3.75
N THR A 135 -4.87 -13.90 4.06
CA THR A 135 -3.55 -13.98 4.70
C THR A 135 -3.60 -14.72 6.05
N LYS A 136 -4.60 -14.44 6.89
CA LYS A 136 -4.80 -15.19 8.15
C LYS A 136 -5.10 -16.67 7.88
N HIS A 137 -5.92 -16.96 6.87
CA HIS A 137 -6.23 -18.34 6.48
C HIS A 137 -5.00 -19.11 6.00
N LEU A 138 -4.09 -18.48 5.26
CA LEU A 138 -2.86 -19.13 4.78
C LEU A 138 -1.98 -19.69 5.92
N ARG A 139 -2.10 -19.15 7.14
CA ARG A 139 -1.42 -19.69 8.34
C ARG A 139 -1.87 -21.09 8.72
N ILE A 140 -3.05 -21.52 8.29
CA ILE A 140 -3.52 -22.90 8.48
C ILE A 140 -2.66 -23.86 7.64
N HIS A 141 -2.26 -23.43 6.45
CA HIS A 141 -1.42 -24.23 5.56
C HIS A 141 0.06 -24.18 5.94
N SER A 142 0.57 -23.01 6.33
CA SER A 142 1.98 -22.90 6.74
C SER A 142 2.26 -23.36 8.17
N GLY A 143 1.22 -23.51 9.01
CA GLY A 143 1.37 -23.77 10.43
C GLY A 143 1.90 -22.57 11.24
N GLU A 144 2.02 -21.38 10.64
CA GLU A 144 2.59 -20.20 11.29
C GLU A 144 1.77 -19.77 12.53
N LYS A 145 2.45 -19.69 13.67
CA LYS A 145 1.88 -19.22 14.94
C LYS A 145 2.69 -18.02 15.46
N PRO A 146 2.45 -16.80 14.93
CA PRO A 146 3.28 -15.65 15.23
C PRO A 146 3.00 -15.02 16.60
N TYR A 147 1.87 -15.34 17.24
CA TYR A 147 1.49 -14.76 18.52
C TYR A 147 1.85 -15.70 19.65
N GLN A 148 2.71 -15.26 20.57
CA GLN A 148 3.18 -16.06 21.71
C GLN A 148 2.67 -15.48 23.02
N CYS A 149 2.14 -16.34 23.89
CA CYS A 149 1.87 -15.99 25.28
C CYS A 149 3.20 -15.79 26.00
N LYS A 150 3.39 -14.62 26.64
CA LYS A 150 4.64 -14.34 27.37
C LYS A 150 4.73 -15.06 28.72
N LEU A 151 3.61 -15.58 29.23
CA LEU A 151 3.54 -16.24 30.54
C LEU A 151 3.77 -17.74 30.45
N CYS A 152 3.20 -18.41 29.44
CA CYS A 152 3.32 -19.86 29.26
C CYS A 152 3.96 -20.29 27.92
N MET A 153 4.44 -19.34 27.12
CA MET A 153 5.09 -19.58 25.82
C MET A 153 4.23 -20.25 24.74
N LEU A 154 2.95 -20.52 25.02
CA LEU A 154 2.02 -21.10 24.05
C LEU A 154 1.82 -20.17 22.85
N ARG A 155 1.85 -20.74 21.64
CA ARG A 155 1.76 -20.00 20.38
C ARG A 155 0.41 -20.16 19.69
N PHE A 156 -0.05 -19.09 19.06
CA PHE A 156 -1.34 -18.98 18.37
C PHE A 156 -1.17 -18.42 16.96
N SER A 157 -2.01 -18.87 16.04
CA SER A 157 -2.06 -18.37 14.64
C SER A 157 -2.76 -17.00 14.52
N GLN A 158 -3.54 -16.60 15.53
CA GLN A 158 -4.30 -15.36 15.55
C GLN A 158 -4.21 -14.67 16.93
N SER A 159 -4.12 -13.34 16.93
CA SER A 159 -4.03 -12.54 18.16
C SER A 159 -5.29 -12.64 19.02
N GLY A 160 -6.48 -12.74 18.43
CA GLY A 160 -7.72 -12.91 19.17
C GLY A 160 -7.74 -14.19 20.01
N ASN A 161 -7.12 -15.27 19.51
CA ASN A 161 -6.98 -16.52 20.25
C ASN A 161 -6.00 -16.35 21.43
N LEU A 162 -4.89 -15.64 21.22
CA LEU A 162 -3.98 -15.27 22.31
C LEU A 162 -4.71 -14.42 23.37
N ASN A 163 -5.41 -13.35 22.96
CA ASN A 163 -6.13 -12.48 23.89
C ASN A 163 -7.20 -13.23 24.70
N ARG A 164 -7.88 -14.21 24.10
CA ARG A 164 -8.80 -15.09 24.82
C ARG A 164 -8.04 -15.99 25.81
N HIS A 165 -6.93 -16.57 25.39
CA HIS A 165 -6.09 -17.40 26.26
C HIS A 165 -5.51 -16.60 27.45
N MET A 166 -5.14 -15.33 27.26
CA MET A 166 -4.62 -14.49 28.35
C MET A 166 -5.58 -14.38 29.54
N ARG A 167 -6.89 -14.60 29.34
CA ARG A 167 -7.87 -14.62 30.43
C ARG A 167 -7.63 -15.74 31.44
N VAL A 168 -7.05 -16.86 31.01
CA VAL A 168 -6.64 -17.98 31.89
C VAL A 168 -5.57 -17.54 32.88
N HIS A 169 -4.73 -16.57 32.49
CA HIS A 169 -3.72 -15.97 33.36
C HIS A 169 -4.22 -14.76 34.13
N SER A 170 -5.42 -14.25 33.83
CA SER A 170 -6.05 -13.14 34.55
C SER A 170 -7.00 -13.61 35.65
N SER A 171 -7.23 -14.92 35.74
CA SER A 171 -8.02 -15.60 36.77
C SER A 171 -7.15 -16.22 37.88
N LEU A 172 -5.92 -15.74 38.01
CA LEU A 172 -4.97 -15.97 39.11
C LEU A 172 -4.55 -14.59 39.63
#